data_AF-A0A7V9QGB2-F1
#
_entry.id   AF-A0A7V9QGB2-F1
#
_cell.length_a   1.000
_cell.length_b   1.000
_cell.length_c   1.000
_cell.angle_alpha   90.00
_cell.angle_beta   90.00
_cell.angle_gamma   90.00
#
_symmetry.space_group_name_H-M   'P 1'
#
loop_
_entity.id
_entity.type
_entity.pdbx_description
1 polymer ?
#
loop_
_entity_poly.entity_id
_entity_poly.type
_entity_poly.pdbx_seq_one_letter_code
_entity_poly.pdbx_strand_id
1 'polypeptide(L)'
;MRINDDNEELYDEGNSEELDEEFSLGDGTADVEATVSCPYCGEAVEITLDPGGGSHQDYVEDCEVCCQPWRVSVQYGLDGDAHVDVTALGE
;
A
#
# COMPACT_ATOMS: atom_id res chain seq x y z
N MET A 1 -32.52 -55.56 18.12
CA MET A 1 -31.05 -55.62 18.11
C MET A 1 -30.55 -54.19 18.12
N ARG A 2 -30.04 -53.73 19.28
CA ARG A 2 -29.19 -52.53 19.52
C ARG A 2 -29.78 -51.12 19.29
N ILE A 3 -30.46 -50.56 20.31
CA ILE A 3 -29.97 -49.50 21.24
C ILE A 3 -28.53 -49.00 20.90
N ASN A 4 -28.16 -47.72 20.76
CA ASN A 4 -28.71 -46.47 21.30
C ASN A 4 -27.97 -45.22 20.76
N ASP A 5 -28.61 -44.07 21.00
CA ASP A 5 -28.09 -42.78 21.51
C ASP A 5 -26.97 -42.01 20.81
N ASP A 6 -27.06 -40.70 21.02
CA ASP A 6 -26.08 -39.64 20.81
C ASP A 6 -25.94 -39.17 19.34
N ASN A 7 -26.35 -37.97 18.92
CA ASN A 7 -26.31 -36.73 19.68
C ASN A 7 -27.17 -35.66 18.99
N GLU A 8 -28.33 -35.40 19.59
CA GLU A 8 -29.04 -34.13 19.53
C GLU A 8 -28.25 -33.14 20.40
N GLU A 9 -28.00 -31.94 19.87
CA GLU A 9 -27.38 -30.80 20.58
C GLU A 9 -25.85 -30.95 20.79
N LEU A 10 -25.02 -29.95 20.51
CA LEU A 10 -25.02 -28.61 21.07
C LEU A 10 -24.20 -27.72 20.13
N TYR A 11 -24.74 -26.57 19.73
CA TYR A 11 -23.90 -25.48 19.25
C TYR A 11 -23.10 -25.01 20.46
N ASP A 12 -21.79 -25.30 20.49
CA ASP A 12 -20.91 -24.93 21.59
C ASP A 12 -20.69 -23.41 21.56
N GLU A 13 -21.59 -22.68 22.23
CA GLU A 13 -21.39 -21.28 22.58
C GLU A 13 -20.30 -21.19 23.65
N GLY A 14 -19.07 -20.90 23.24
CA GLY A 14 -18.10 -20.30 24.16
C GLY A 14 -16.62 -20.51 23.87
N ASN A 15 -16.03 -19.54 23.16
CA ASN A 15 -14.77 -18.86 23.48
C ASN A 15 -13.47 -19.71 23.58
N SER A 16 -12.37 -19.43 22.90
CA SER A 16 -11.72 -18.12 22.84
C SER A 16 -10.67 -18.06 21.72
N GLU A 17 -10.69 -16.97 20.96
CA GLU A 17 -9.53 -16.08 20.79
C GLU A 17 -8.15 -16.78 20.77
N GLU A 18 -7.75 -17.41 19.66
CA GLU A 18 -6.31 -17.72 19.46
C GLU A 18 -5.87 -17.97 18.01
N LEU A 19 -6.52 -17.36 17.02
CA LEU A 19 -5.93 -17.24 15.66
C LEU A 19 -6.05 -15.82 15.07
N ASP A 20 -6.49 -14.84 15.86
CA ASP A 20 -6.70 -13.46 15.40
C ASP A 20 -5.70 -12.46 16.03
N GLU A 21 -4.70 -12.92 16.78
CA GLU A 21 -3.80 -12.02 17.55
C GLU A 21 -2.29 -12.18 17.31
N GLU A 22 -1.83 -13.06 16.41
CA GLU A 22 -0.38 -13.17 16.10
C GLU A 22 -0.02 -13.10 14.61
N PHE A 23 -0.81 -12.37 13.84
CA PHE A 23 -0.29 -11.73 12.64
C PHE A 23 -0.70 -10.26 12.64
N SER A 24 -0.04 -9.46 13.48
CA SER A 24 0.03 -7.99 13.33
C SER A 24 0.78 -7.57 12.05
N LEU A 25 0.64 -8.34 10.97
CA LEU A 25 1.18 -8.00 9.66
C LEU A 25 0.33 -6.85 9.14
N GLY A 26 0.96 -5.69 8.94
CA GLY A 26 0.32 -4.48 8.43
C GLY A 26 -0.71 -4.81 7.37
N ASP A 27 -1.82 -4.09 7.41
CA ASP A 27 -3.06 -4.30 6.63
C ASP A 27 -2.88 -4.28 5.10
N GLY A 28 -1.64 -4.21 4.62
CA GLY A 28 -1.27 -4.56 3.25
C GLY A 28 -1.62 -3.48 2.24
N THR A 29 -1.95 -2.28 2.70
CA THR A 29 -2.34 -1.15 1.85
C THR A 29 -1.25 -0.10 1.86
N ALA A 30 -0.09 -0.41 1.27
CA ALA A 30 0.84 0.64 0.91
C ALA A 30 0.22 1.55 -0.15
N ASP A 31 0.55 2.83 -0.13
CA ASP A 31 0.11 3.78 -1.15
C ASP A 31 0.60 3.36 -2.54
N VAL A 32 -0.27 3.45 -3.55
CA VAL A 32 0.04 3.04 -4.94
C VAL A 32 -0.10 4.18 -5.94
N GLU A 33 -0.51 5.37 -5.48
CA GLU A 33 -0.69 6.56 -6.29
C GLU A 33 -0.39 7.82 -5.46
N ALA A 34 0.03 8.89 -6.12
CA ALA A 34 0.22 10.19 -5.49
C ALA A 34 -0.05 11.32 -6.49
N THR A 35 -0.55 12.45 -6.00
CA THR A 35 -0.66 13.68 -6.80
C THR A 35 0.51 14.62 -6.49
N VAL A 36 1.27 14.98 -7.52
CA VAL A 36 2.44 15.88 -7.42
C VAL A 36 2.25 17.09 -8.33
N SER A 37 2.94 18.19 -8.02
CA SER A 37 2.93 19.38 -8.88
C SER A 37 4.19 19.42 -9.74
N CYS A 38 4.01 19.60 -11.05
CA CYS A 38 5.13 19.69 -11.98
C CYS A 38 6.07 20.87 -11.64
N PRO A 39 7.38 20.65 -11.46
CA PRO A 39 8.34 21.72 -11.21
C PRO A 39 8.58 22.61 -12.45
N TYR A 40 8.08 22.22 -13.63
CA TYR A 40 8.20 22.99 -14.87
C TYR A 40 6.94 23.80 -15.20
N CYS A 41 5.80 23.13 -15.38
CA CYS A 41 4.56 23.81 -15.80
C CYS A 41 3.59 24.12 -14.63
N GLY A 42 3.82 23.56 -13.44
CA GLY A 42 2.98 23.77 -12.26
C GLY A 42 1.70 22.93 -12.21
N GLU A 43 1.42 22.11 -13.23
CA GLU A 43 0.21 21.28 -13.27
C GLU A 43 0.26 20.15 -12.24
N ALA A 44 -0.90 19.81 -11.69
CA ALA A 44 -1.07 18.65 -10.82
C ALA A 44 -1.15 17.38 -11.68
N VAL A 45 -0.29 16.41 -11.40
CA VAL A 45 -0.18 15.14 -12.12
C VAL A 45 -0.32 14.01 -11.11
N GLU A 46 -1.15 13.02 -11.45
CA GLU A 46 -1.27 11.77 -10.70
C GLU A 46 -0.23 10.78 -11.21
N ILE A 47 0.60 10.25 -10.32
CA ILE A 47 1.63 9.27 -10.64
C ILE A 47 1.34 7.95 -9.94
N THR A 48 1.73 6.84 -10.56
CA THR A 48 1.66 5.50 -9.96
C THR A 48 2.93 5.19 -9.17
N LEU A 49 2.78 4.54 -8.03
CA LEU A 49 3.88 4.11 -7.17
C LEU A 49 3.92 2.57 -7.09
N ASP A 50 5.11 1.99 -6.96
CA ASP A 50 5.31 0.54 -6.80
C ASP A 50 5.93 0.22 -5.43
N PRO A 51 5.14 -0.18 -4.43
CA PRO A 51 5.67 -0.58 -3.12
C PRO A 51 6.64 -1.78 -3.19
N GLY A 52 6.58 -2.58 -4.26
CA GLY A 52 7.48 -3.72 -4.49
C GLY A 52 8.92 -3.32 -4.86
N GLY A 53 9.15 -2.06 -5.24
CA GLY A 53 10.47 -1.52 -5.60
C GLY A 53 11.42 -1.29 -4.42
N GLY A 54 10.94 -1.45 -3.18
CA GLY A 54 11.70 -1.21 -1.95
C GLY A 54 11.29 0.08 -1.25
N SER A 55 11.81 0.29 -0.03
CA SER A 55 11.40 1.40 0.84
C SER A 55 11.89 2.78 0.37
N HIS A 56 12.86 2.83 -0.53
CA HIS A 56 13.36 4.07 -1.14
C HIS A 56 13.60 3.84 -2.62
N GLN A 57 13.00 4.70 -3.45
CA GLN A 57 13.01 4.57 -4.89
C GLN A 57 13.29 5.93 -5.52
N ASP A 58 14.17 5.94 -6.52
CA ASP A 58 14.48 7.11 -7.33
C ASP A 58 14.39 6.73 -8.80
N TYR A 59 13.52 7.41 -9.54
CA TYR A 59 13.36 7.19 -10.96
C TYR A 59 13.11 8.50 -11.71
N VAL A 60 13.20 8.40 -13.04
CA VAL A 60 12.99 9.52 -13.94
C VAL A 60 11.75 9.22 -14.77
N GLU A 61 10.87 10.20 -14.84
CA GLU A 61 9.65 10.17 -15.64
C GLU A 61 9.48 11.53 -16.32
N ASP A 62 8.69 11.60 -17.38
CA ASP A 62 8.35 12.86 -18.05
C ASP A 62 6.99 13.35 -17.57
N CYS A 63 6.84 14.66 -17.35
CA CYS A 63 5.52 15.24 -17.07
C CYS A 63 4.55 14.99 -18.23
N GLU A 64 3.39 14.38 -17.96
CA GLU A 64 2.37 14.09 -18.98
C GLU A 64 1.79 15.33 -19.70
N VAL A 65 1.92 16.51 -19.08
CA VAL A 65 1.40 17.77 -19.62
C VAL A 65 2.43 18.51 -20.49
N CYS A 66 3.68 18.65 -20.01
CA CYS A 66 4.71 19.46 -20.69
C CYS A 66 5.91 18.67 -21.24
N CYS A 67 5.91 17.34 -21.08
CA CYS A 67 6.96 16.43 -21.56
C CYS A 67 8.38 16.84 -21.13
N GLN A 68 8.53 17.41 -19.93
CA GLN A 68 9.85 17.70 -19.36
C GLN A 68 10.23 16.61 -18.34
N PRO A 69 11.48 16.13 -18.36
CA PRO A 69 11.93 15.09 -17.47
C PRO A 69 12.05 15.62 -16.04
N TRP A 70 11.50 14.89 -15.08
CA TRP A 70 11.66 15.13 -13.65
C TRP A 70 12.22 13.90 -12.94
N ARG A 71 12.84 14.10 -11.79
CA ARG A 71 13.17 13.02 -10.86
C ARG A 71 12.04 12.87 -9.87
N VAL A 72 11.59 11.65 -9.67
CA VAL A 72 10.65 11.26 -8.61
C VAL A 72 11.41 10.47 -7.56
N SER A 73 11.30 10.90 -6.31
CA SER A 73 11.89 10.24 -5.14
C SER A 73 10.75 9.81 -4.21
N VAL A 74 10.65 8.50 -3.95
CA VAL A 74 9.59 7.90 -3.12
C VAL A 74 10.20 7.25 -1.89
N GLN A 75 9.64 7.51 -0.72
CA GLN A 75 9.99 6.84 0.53
C GLN A 75 8.75 6.26 1.20
N TYR A 76 8.77 4.97 1.47
CA TYR A 76 7.68 4.27 2.16
C TYR A 76 7.95 4.18 3.66
N GLY A 77 6.94 4.53 4.46
CA GLY A 77 6.88 4.27 5.89
C GLY A 77 6.62 2.79 6.22
N LEU A 78 6.70 2.45 7.50
CA LEU A 78 6.38 1.08 7.98
C LEU A 78 4.87 0.79 7.96
N ASP A 79 4.07 1.84 7.95
CA ASP A 79 2.62 1.91 7.79
C ASP A 79 2.18 1.81 6.32
N GLY A 80 3.10 1.97 5.37
CA GLY A 80 2.79 1.92 3.94
C GLY A 80 2.52 3.29 3.31
N ASP A 81 2.52 4.36 4.11
CA ASP A 81 2.41 5.74 3.60
C ASP A 81 3.61 6.09 2.70
N ALA A 82 3.34 6.71 1.56
CA ALA A 82 4.37 7.18 0.63
C ALA A 82 4.64 8.68 0.78
N HIS A 83 5.89 9.03 1.05
CA HIS A 83 6.40 10.38 0.86
C HIS A 83 6.99 10.52 -0.53
N VAL A 84 6.47 11.46 -1.33
CA VAL A 84 6.89 11.67 -2.71
C VAL A 84 7.42 13.09 -2.90
N ASP A 85 8.63 13.20 -3.42
CA ASP A 85 9.24 14.46 -3.83
C ASP A 85 9.54 14.43 -5.34
N VAL A 86 9.30 15.56 -6.01
CA VAL A 86 9.64 15.75 -7.42
C VAL A 86 10.61 16.89 -7.61
N THR A 87 11.62 16.71 -8.45
CA THR A 87 12.61 17.74 -8.77
C THR A 87 12.82 17.82 -10.29
N ALA A 88 12.96 19.03 -10.81
CA ALA A 88 13.33 19.27 -12.19
C ALA A 88 14.66 18.57 -12.55
N LEU A 89 14.68 17.79 -13.63
CA LEU A 89 15.86 17.13 -14.16
C LEU A 89 16.41 17.92 -15.36
N GLY A 90 16.98 19.09 -15.08
CA GLY A 90 17.60 19.94 -16.10
C GLY A 90 17.70 21.39 -15.66
N GLU A 91 18.69 22.09 -16.20
CA GLU A 91 18.81 23.55 -16.13
C GLU A 91 18.23 24.21 -17.39
#